data_AF-A0A6B2WYH9-F1
#
_entry.id   AF-A0A6B2WYH9-F1
#
_cell.length_a   1.000
_cell.length_b   1.000
_cell.length_c   1.000
_cell.angle_alpha   90.00
_cell.angle_beta   90.00
_cell.angle_gamma   90.00
#
_symmetry.space_group_name_H-M   'P 1'
#
loop_
_entity.id
_entity.type
_entity.pdbx_description
1 polymer ?
#
loop_
_entity_poly.entity_id
_entity_poly.type
_entity_poly.pdbx_seq_one_letter_code
_entity_poly.pdbx_strand_id
1 'polypeptide(L)'
;MHVPLGLRLRNRLVGTLAAAAAGAVLITGVETTALHSPNPSSPDHVQTVADKSTVKTADKKVASTDKVLFELIGQPQGGANHPLANAYNNTISELRRRVTDGTFREGILRERTAEQFFSVNLVAPDHPQVRLVFNTANLYVVGYETGGRYTRFGDEGPSDPFNLGASHVRSSFLRQGDYTYLERQGAVRFPGGFDRGSQGLGAQGMWRAFETLANPNADVPASARAITLFIQALAEGARFDFMSTNIGQAMRDGDEFTSGSHRPVSGNGGVGGPLHQVTGIDFQNNWSQISRAIINWGNTGAIRIVVGSVVFTTIAALATQIAVIDMNPKG
;
A
#
# COMPACT_ATOMS: atom_id res chain seq x y z
N MET A 1 42.46 53.75 6.14
CA MET A 1 42.42 53.63 4.67
C MET A 1 41.84 52.26 4.33
N HIS A 2 40.72 52.23 3.59
CA HIS A 2 40.08 51.08 2.90
C HIS A 2 39.30 49.99 3.71
N VAL A 3 38.00 50.28 3.90
CA VAL A 3 36.73 49.55 3.58
C VAL A 3 36.71 48.00 3.38
N PRO A 4 35.67 47.27 3.85
CA PRO A 4 35.60 45.79 3.92
C PRO A 4 34.81 45.10 2.77
N LEU A 5 35.01 43.78 2.61
CA LEU A 5 34.12 42.83 1.89
C LEU A 5 33.53 41.85 2.93
N GLY A 6 32.27 41.42 2.91
CA GLY A 6 31.23 41.45 1.89
C GLY A 6 30.44 40.15 1.98
N LEU A 7 29.43 40.12 2.86
CA LEU A 7 28.45 39.04 3.08
C LEU A 7 27.76 38.63 1.75
N ARG A 8 27.60 37.33 1.49
CA ARG A 8 26.66 36.82 0.48
C ARG A 8 25.90 35.60 0.99
N LEU A 9 24.76 35.84 1.66
CA LEU A 9 23.66 34.88 1.72
C LEU A 9 23.00 34.82 0.34
N ARG A 10 22.83 33.60 -0.21
CA ARG A 10 21.98 33.36 -1.38
C ARG A 10 20.63 32.82 -0.91
N ASN A 11 19.65 33.71 -0.86
CA ASN A 11 18.24 33.36 -0.92
C ASN A 11 17.93 32.75 -2.30
N ARG A 12 17.25 31.61 -2.33
CA ARG A 12 16.46 31.18 -3.49
C ARG A 12 15.05 30.83 -3.03
N LEU A 13 14.17 31.82 -3.19
CA LEU A 13 12.73 31.63 -3.42
C LEU A 13 12.50 31.19 -4.88
N VAL A 14 11.28 30.74 -5.15
CA VAL A 14 10.59 30.42 -6.43
C VAL A 14 10.39 28.89 -6.58
N GLY A 15 9.18 28.35 -6.71
CA GLY A 15 7.90 29.01 -6.95
C GLY A 15 6.68 28.15 -6.63
N THR A 16 5.62 28.87 -6.29
CA THR A 16 4.25 28.48 -6.06
C THR A 16 3.58 28.06 -7.37
N LEU A 17 2.84 26.95 -7.37
CA LEU A 17 1.79 26.70 -8.37
C LEU A 17 0.47 26.50 -7.62
N ALA A 18 -0.38 27.51 -7.74
CA ALA A 18 -1.78 27.47 -7.38
C ALA A 18 -2.58 26.98 -8.58
N ALA A 19 -3.52 26.07 -8.36
CA ALA A 19 -4.65 25.86 -9.24
C ALA A 19 -5.87 25.51 -8.38
N ALA A 20 -6.74 26.49 -8.20
CA ALA A 20 -8.11 26.34 -7.74
C ALA A 20 -9.01 26.29 -8.97
N ALA A 21 -9.98 25.37 -8.99
CA ALA A 21 -11.20 25.52 -9.77
C ALA A 21 -12.34 24.79 -9.05
N ALA A 22 -13.32 25.59 -8.64
CA ALA A 22 -14.58 25.16 -8.08
C ALA A 22 -15.55 24.78 -9.21
N GLY A 23 -16.41 23.80 -8.96
CA GLY A 23 -17.55 23.46 -9.80
C GLY A 23 -18.64 22.87 -8.93
N ALA A 24 -19.52 23.72 -8.40
CA ALA A 24 -20.74 23.30 -7.74
C ALA A 24 -21.78 22.97 -8.81
N VAL A 25 -22.33 21.75 -8.78
CA VAL A 25 -23.53 21.40 -9.55
C VAL A 25 -24.66 21.20 -8.54
N LEU A 26 -25.65 22.10 -8.61
CA LEU A 26 -26.96 21.90 -8.00
C LEU A 26 -27.70 20.82 -8.80
N ILE A 27 -28.25 19.81 -8.12
CA ILE A 27 -29.36 19.02 -8.66
C ILE A 27 -30.52 19.15 -7.67
N THR A 28 -31.65 19.61 -8.19
CA THR A 28 -32.92 19.81 -7.51
C THR A 28 -33.94 18.79 -8.04
N GLY A 29 -34.80 18.27 -7.16
CA GLY A 29 -36.04 17.51 -7.49
C GLY A 29 -35.80 16.10 -8.04
N VAL A 30 -36.62 15.08 -7.77
CA VAL A 30 -38.07 15.05 -7.60
C VAL A 30 -38.45 13.79 -6.79
N GLU A 31 -39.38 13.94 -5.84
CA GLU A 31 -40.11 12.84 -5.19
C GLU A 31 -41.17 12.24 -6.14
N THR A 32 -41.46 10.95 -6.02
CA THR A 32 -42.86 10.45 -5.94
C THR A 32 -42.92 8.99 -5.49
N THR A 33 -43.96 8.75 -4.71
CA THR A 33 -44.36 7.58 -3.94
C THR A 33 -45.20 6.58 -4.72
N ALA A 34 -45.26 5.32 -4.22
CA ALA A 34 -46.43 4.44 -4.05
C ALA A 34 -46.03 2.96 -4.24
N LEU A 35 -45.95 2.16 -3.17
CA LEU A 35 -47.02 1.30 -2.62
C LEU A 35 -47.44 0.15 -3.54
N HIS A 36 -47.12 -1.10 -3.15
CA HIS A 36 -48.10 -2.20 -3.05
C HIS A 36 -47.49 -3.44 -2.37
N SER A 37 -48.15 -3.89 -1.31
CA SER A 37 -48.17 -5.26 -0.76
C SER A 37 -49.64 -5.52 -0.38
N PRO A 38 -50.21 -6.73 -0.52
CA PRO A 38 -49.92 -7.83 0.42
C PRO A 38 -50.01 -9.28 -0.15
N ASN A 39 -49.47 -10.20 0.67
CA ASN A 39 -49.53 -11.68 0.71
C ASN A 39 -51.00 -12.23 0.82
N PRO A 40 -51.37 -13.55 0.71
CA PRO A 40 -50.83 -14.68 1.52
C PRO A 40 -50.89 -16.16 1.00
N SER A 41 -50.09 -17.05 1.65
CA SER A 41 -50.27 -18.48 2.06
C SER A 41 -50.66 -19.61 1.04
N SER A 42 -49.81 -20.61 0.73
CA SER A 42 -49.54 -21.95 1.40
C SER A 42 -50.11 -23.15 0.58
N PRO A 43 -49.76 -24.46 0.78
CA PRO A 43 -48.62 -25.14 1.42
C PRO A 43 -48.01 -26.33 0.58
N ASP A 44 -47.03 -27.04 1.17
CA ASP A 44 -46.56 -28.42 0.92
C ASP A 44 -45.91 -28.83 -0.42
N HIS A 45 -44.59 -29.08 -0.40
CA HIS A 45 -44.02 -30.33 -0.93
C HIS A 45 -42.55 -30.57 -0.49
N VAL A 46 -42.40 -31.62 0.32
CA VAL A 46 -41.29 -32.60 0.37
C VAL A 46 -39.85 -32.08 0.56
N GLN A 47 -39.40 -32.19 1.80
CA GLN A 47 -37.98 -32.30 2.17
C GLN A 47 -37.35 -33.51 1.47
N THR A 48 -36.35 -33.25 0.63
CA THR A 48 -35.33 -34.24 0.31
C THR A 48 -34.03 -33.74 0.95
N VAL A 49 -33.57 -34.46 1.97
CA VAL A 49 -32.28 -34.24 2.63
C VAL A 49 -31.19 -34.60 1.63
N ALA A 50 -30.75 -33.60 0.86
CA ALA A 50 -29.55 -33.69 0.05
C ALA A 50 -28.34 -33.34 0.92
N ASP A 51 -27.65 -34.41 1.27
CA ASP A 51 -26.25 -34.53 1.66
C ASP A 51 -25.42 -33.22 1.57
N LYS A 52 -25.01 -32.72 2.74
CA LYS A 52 -24.01 -31.66 2.87
C LYS A 52 -22.63 -32.23 2.52
N SER A 53 -22.32 -32.40 1.24
CA SER A 53 -20.94 -32.54 0.80
C SER A 53 -20.68 -31.77 -0.49
N THR A 54 -19.55 -31.05 -0.49
CA THR A 54 -18.99 -30.24 -1.59
C THR A 54 -19.75 -28.97 -1.97
N VAL A 55 -19.73 -27.98 -1.08
CA VAL A 55 -19.53 -26.60 -1.56
C VAL A 55 -18.13 -26.58 -2.16
N LYS A 56 -18.03 -26.65 -3.50
CA LYS A 56 -16.84 -26.21 -4.22
C LYS A 56 -16.65 -24.74 -3.87
N THR A 57 -15.83 -24.44 -2.87
CA THR A 57 -15.22 -23.10 -2.75
C THR A 57 -14.52 -22.87 -4.08
N ALA A 58 -15.04 -21.95 -4.89
CA ALA A 58 -14.38 -21.54 -6.12
C ALA A 58 -12.92 -21.23 -5.75
N ASP A 59 -11.97 -21.88 -6.41
CA ASP A 59 -10.56 -21.62 -6.16
C ASP A 59 -10.31 -20.13 -6.34
N LYS A 60 -9.88 -19.49 -5.25
CA LYS A 60 -9.45 -18.10 -5.25
C LYS A 60 -8.21 -18.03 -6.13
N LYS A 61 -8.30 -17.40 -7.30
CA LYS A 61 -7.20 -17.32 -8.28
C LYS A 61 -6.89 -15.88 -8.64
N VAL A 62 -5.62 -15.62 -8.95
CA VAL A 62 -5.21 -14.40 -9.64
C VAL A 62 -5.52 -14.62 -11.11
N ALA A 63 -6.30 -13.73 -11.74
CA ALA A 63 -6.51 -13.81 -13.17
C ALA A 63 -5.16 -13.66 -13.89
N SER A 64 -4.88 -14.51 -14.89
CA SER A 64 -3.56 -14.56 -15.56
C SER A 64 -3.18 -13.24 -16.25
N THR A 65 -4.15 -12.37 -16.52
CA THR A 65 -4.02 -11.03 -17.11
C THR A 65 -3.94 -9.90 -16.06
N ASP A 66 -4.20 -10.20 -14.78
CA ASP A 66 -4.25 -9.21 -13.70
C ASP A 66 -2.87 -9.07 -13.02
N LYS A 67 -1.92 -8.55 -13.79
CA LYS A 67 -0.50 -8.42 -13.42
C LYS A 67 -0.01 -6.98 -13.55
N VAL A 68 0.82 -6.55 -12.61
CA VAL A 68 1.63 -5.33 -12.66
C VAL A 68 3.08 -5.75 -12.81
N LEU A 69 3.83 -5.10 -13.71
CA LEU A 69 5.25 -5.34 -13.87
C LEU A 69 6.04 -4.26 -13.13
N PHE A 70 6.97 -4.66 -12.27
CA PHE A 70 7.95 -3.77 -11.66
C PHE A 70 9.35 -4.24 -12.06
N GLU A 71 9.94 -3.51 -12.99
CA GLU A 71 11.26 -3.82 -13.53
C GLU A 71 12.34 -3.20 -12.65
N LEU A 72 13.17 -4.06 -12.05
CA LEU A 72 14.38 -3.66 -11.37
C LEU A 72 15.51 -3.53 -12.41
N ILE A 73 15.51 -2.44 -13.18
CA ILE A 73 16.51 -2.17 -14.21
C ILE A 73 17.43 -1.02 -13.74
N GLY A 74 18.74 -1.24 -13.89
CA GLY A 74 19.79 -0.27 -13.58
C GLY A 74 20.64 -0.72 -12.38
N GLN A 75 21.93 -0.40 -12.43
CA GLN A 75 22.81 -0.51 -11.26
C GLN A 75 22.26 0.41 -10.15
N PRO A 76 22.34 0.05 -8.86
CA PRO A 76 21.75 0.80 -7.74
C PRO A 76 22.41 2.16 -7.45
N GLN A 77 23.17 2.71 -8.40
CA GLN A 77 23.82 4.01 -8.27
C GLN A 77 22.81 5.10 -8.69
N GLY A 78 22.43 5.96 -7.73
CA GLY A 78 21.37 6.97 -7.87
C GLY A 78 21.50 7.95 -9.03
N GLY A 79 20.49 8.81 -9.18
CA GLY A 79 20.47 9.90 -10.15
C GLY A 79 19.08 10.46 -10.40
N ALA A 80 18.98 11.75 -10.76
CA ALA A 80 17.70 12.45 -10.93
C ALA A 80 16.70 11.77 -11.90
N ASN A 81 17.22 10.99 -12.86
CA ASN A 81 16.43 10.20 -13.82
C ASN A 81 16.61 8.69 -13.63
N HIS A 82 16.82 8.23 -12.40
CA HIS A 82 17.06 6.81 -12.12
C HIS A 82 15.89 5.95 -12.65
N PRO A 83 16.12 5.01 -13.59
CA PRO A 83 15.06 4.20 -14.20
C PRO A 83 14.15 3.50 -13.18
N LEU A 84 14.74 3.00 -12.09
CA LEU A 84 13.98 2.39 -10.99
C LEU A 84 13.01 3.37 -10.30
N ALA A 85 13.37 4.65 -10.13
CA ALA A 85 12.48 5.63 -9.51
C ALA A 85 11.23 5.87 -10.39
N ASN A 86 11.40 5.89 -11.71
CA ASN A 86 10.30 5.99 -12.66
C ASN A 86 9.45 4.71 -12.67
N ALA A 87 10.10 3.53 -12.72
CA ALA A 87 9.42 2.25 -12.61
C ALA A 87 8.63 2.13 -11.30
N TYR A 88 9.17 2.64 -10.20
CA TYR A 88 8.52 2.68 -8.90
C TYR A 88 7.27 3.57 -8.94
N ASN A 89 7.38 4.83 -9.38
CA ASN A 89 6.23 5.74 -9.45
C ASN A 89 5.12 5.20 -10.37
N ASN A 90 5.49 4.59 -11.51
CA ASN A 90 4.55 3.95 -12.42
C ASN A 90 3.86 2.76 -11.75
N THR A 91 4.61 1.92 -11.03
CA THR A 91 4.07 0.79 -10.27
C THR A 91 3.10 1.28 -9.20
N ILE A 92 3.47 2.28 -8.39
CA ILE A 92 2.60 2.85 -7.36
C ILE A 92 1.30 3.40 -7.96
N SER A 93 1.39 4.13 -9.08
CA SER A 93 0.21 4.68 -9.77
C SER A 93 -0.71 3.56 -10.26
N GLU A 94 -0.13 2.49 -10.82
CA GLU A 94 -0.88 1.33 -11.28
C GLU A 94 -1.51 0.54 -10.14
N LEU A 95 -0.81 0.38 -9.00
CA LEU A 95 -1.38 -0.24 -7.80
C LEU A 95 -2.61 0.52 -7.33
N ARG A 96 -2.51 1.86 -7.24
CA ARG A 96 -3.64 2.73 -6.86
C ARG A 96 -4.80 2.56 -7.83
N ARG A 97 -4.56 2.68 -9.14
CA ARG A 97 -5.57 2.52 -10.20
C ARG A 97 -6.29 1.17 -10.12
N ARG A 98 -5.61 0.10 -9.72
CA ARG A 98 -6.23 -1.23 -9.62
C ARG A 98 -7.18 -1.36 -8.45
N VAL A 99 -6.94 -0.63 -7.37
CA VAL A 99 -7.72 -0.79 -6.15
C VAL A 99 -8.71 0.34 -5.94
N THR A 100 -8.61 1.45 -6.68
CA THR A 100 -9.49 2.62 -6.53
C THR A 100 -10.44 2.84 -7.70
N ASP A 101 -11.53 3.57 -7.43
CA ASP A 101 -12.56 3.95 -8.43
C ASP A 101 -12.42 5.40 -8.92
N GLY A 102 -11.37 6.12 -8.49
CA GLY A 102 -11.04 7.47 -8.96
C GLY A 102 -11.74 8.64 -8.25
N THR A 103 -12.63 8.42 -7.28
CA THR A 103 -13.62 9.43 -6.84
C THR A 103 -13.29 10.29 -5.61
N PHE A 104 -12.20 10.06 -4.88
CA PHE A 104 -11.76 10.98 -3.82
C PHE A 104 -10.36 11.49 -4.14
N ARG A 105 -10.28 12.49 -5.04
CA ARG A 105 -9.03 12.86 -5.72
C ARG A 105 -8.19 11.60 -5.99
N GLU A 106 -8.75 10.72 -6.81
CA GLU A 106 -8.13 9.48 -7.33
C GLU A 106 -8.02 8.25 -6.41
N GLY A 107 -8.73 8.17 -5.25
CA GLY A 107 -8.46 7.02 -4.37
C GLY A 107 -9.44 6.50 -3.32
N ILE A 108 -10.74 6.32 -3.62
CA ILE A 108 -11.60 5.46 -2.78
C ILE A 108 -11.35 4.01 -3.17
N LEU A 109 -10.98 3.13 -2.22
CA LEU A 109 -10.93 1.69 -2.51
C LEU A 109 -12.29 1.23 -3.01
N ARG A 110 -12.32 0.48 -4.10
CA ARG A 110 -13.57 -0.14 -4.56
C ARG A 110 -14.09 -1.04 -3.45
N GLU A 111 -15.40 -1.02 -3.21
CA GLU A 111 -16.03 -2.05 -2.40
C GLU A 111 -15.85 -3.39 -3.13
N ARG A 112 -14.81 -4.13 -2.74
CA ARG A 112 -14.43 -5.41 -3.35
C ARG A 112 -14.55 -6.50 -2.32
N THR A 113 -15.02 -7.64 -2.80
CA THR A 113 -15.00 -8.89 -2.03
C THR A 113 -13.56 -9.21 -1.65
N ALA A 114 -13.34 -9.67 -0.43
CA ALA A 114 -12.02 -10.02 0.13
C ALA A 114 -11.25 -11.13 -0.64
N GLU A 115 -11.80 -11.63 -1.74
CA GLU A 115 -11.33 -12.80 -2.50
C GLU A 115 -10.77 -12.46 -3.88
N GLN A 116 -10.56 -11.17 -4.17
CA GLN A 116 -9.98 -10.70 -5.42
C GLN A 116 -8.49 -10.37 -5.23
N PHE A 117 -7.66 -10.89 -6.13
CA PHE A 117 -6.21 -10.80 -6.05
C PHE A 117 -5.60 -10.41 -7.40
N PHE A 118 -4.50 -9.67 -7.33
CA PHE A 118 -3.63 -9.39 -8.48
C PHE A 118 -2.18 -9.66 -8.09
N SER A 119 -1.26 -9.73 -9.06
CA SER A 119 0.17 -9.90 -8.77
C SER A 119 1.03 -8.75 -9.24
N VAL A 120 2.09 -8.46 -8.47
CA VAL A 120 3.20 -7.61 -8.90
C VAL A 120 4.39 -8.50 -9.21
N ASN A 121 4.84 -8.44 -10.45
CA ASN A 121 5.96 -9.21 -10.96
C ASN A 121 7.22 -8.37 -10.82
N LEU A 122 8.11 -8.78 -9.92
CA LEU A 122 9.45 -8.25 -9.77
C LEU A 122 10.36 -8.98 -10.76
N VAL A 123 11.00 -8.24 -11.65
CA VAL A 123 11.89 -8.79 -12.67
C VAL A 123 13.22 -8.05 -12.70
N ALA A 124 14.30 -8.79 -12.87
CA ALA A 124 15.62 -8.26 -13.14
C ALA A 124 16.35 -9.21 -14.11
N PRO A 125 17.34 -8.70 -14.89
CA PRO A 125 18.19 -9.55 -15.71
C PRO A 125 18.84 -10.66 -14.89
N ASP A 126 18.94 -11.86 -15.45
CA ASP A 126 19.67 -13.02 -14.88
C ASP A 126 19.16 -13.55 -13.52
N HIS A 127 18.00 -13.08 -13.06
CA HIS A 127 17.37 -13.56 -11.82
C HIS A 127 16.01 -14.22 -12.08
N PRO A 128 15.63 -15.26 -11.30
CA PRO A 128 14.26 -15.74 -11.28
C PRO A 128 13.27 -14.61 -10.96
N GLN A 129 12.15 -14.60 -11.67
CA GLN A 129 11.04 -13.69 -11.37
C GLN A 129 10.49 -13.99 -9.97
N VAL A 130 10.17 -12.93 -9.23
CA VAL A 130 9.42 -13.00 -7.98
C VAL A 130 8.04 -12.37 -8.20
N ARG A 131 6.97 -13.09 -7.87
CA ARG A 131 5.60 -12.58 -7.99
C ARG A 131 4.98 -12.37 -6.62
N LEU A 132 4.78 -11.13 -6.22
CA LEU A 132 4.05 -10.78 -5.01
C LEU A 132 2.55 -10.83 -5.28
N VAL A 133 1.77 -11.44 -4.41
CA VAL A 133 0.30 -11.53 -4.55
C VAL A 133 -0.36 -10.54 -3.60
N PHE A 134 -1.18 -9.66 -4.14
CA PHE A 134 -1.88 -8.62 -3.39
C PHE A 134 -3.39 -8.91 -3.33
N ASN A 135 -4.00 -8.64 -2.19
CA ASN A 135 -5.45 -8.60 -2.06
C ASN A 135 -5.97 -7.22 -2.51
N THR A 136 -6.91 -7.17 -3.46
CA THR A 136 -7.43 -5.91 -3.99
C THR A 136 -8.25 -5.10 -2.98
N ALA A 137 -8.83 -5.76 -1.97
CA ALA A 137 -9.72 -5.12 -1.02
C ALA A 137 -8.95 -4.25 -0.01
N ASN A 138 -7.67 -4.53 0.24
CA ASN A 138 -6.91 -3.85 1.28
C ASN A 138 -5.43 -3.62 0.94
N LEU A 139 -4.95 -4.01 -0.26
CA LEU A 139 -3.55 -3.95 -0.67
C LEU A 139 -2.57 -4.78 0.19
N TYR A 140 -3.03 -5.70 1.03
CA TYR A 140 -2.10 -6.58 1.74
C TYR A 140 -1.43 -7.55 0.77
N VAL A 141 -0.13 -7.76 0.97
CA VAL A 141 0.60 -8.85 0.35
C VAL A 141 0.26 -10.13 1.10
N VAL A 142 -0.32 -11.09 0.40
CA VAL A 142 -0.85 -12.35 0.97
C VAL A 142 0.00 -13.58 0.61
N GLY A 143 1.11 -13.36 -0.08
CA GLY A 143 2.10 -14.37 -0.40
C GLY A 143 2.99 -13.93 -1.54
N TYR A 144 3.95 -14.79 -1.89
CA TYR A 144 4.80 -14.58 -3.05
C TYR A 144 5.17 -15.89 -3.72
N GLU A 145 5.44 -15.85 -5.01
CA GLU A 145 5.92 -16.98 -5.79
C GLU A 145 7.32 -16.69 -6.33
N THR A 146 8.16 -17.71 -6.32
CA THR A 146 9.50 -17.70 -6.91
C THR A 146 9.87 -19.12 -7.33
N GLY A 147 10.49 -19.28 -8.50
CA GLY A 147 11.00 -20.58 -8.97
C GLY A 147 9.97 -21.71 -9.03
N GLY A 148 8.71 -21.41 -9.36
CA GLY A 148 7.63 -22.39 -9.44
C GLY A 148 7.07 -22.80 -8.08
N ARG A 149 7.29 -22.01 -7.02
CA ARG A 149 6.80 -22.28 -5.66
C ARG A 149 6.12 -21.06 -5.08
N TYR A 150 4.86 -21.23 -4.67
CA TYR A 150 4.08 -20.19 -4.01
C TYR A 150 4.12 -20.37 -2.49
N THR A 151 4.63 -19.34 -1.83
CA THR A 151 4.67 -19.16 -0.37
C THR A 151 3.45 -18.35 0.03
N ARG A 152 2.41 -19.03 0.52
CA ARG A 152 1.16 -18.40 0.98
C ARG A 152 1.30 -17.91 2.42
N PHE A 153 0.78 -16.71 2.72
CA PHE A 153 0.69 -16.18 4.07
C PHE A 153 -0.66 -16.55 4.68
N GLY A 154 -0.65 -17.53 5.57
CA GLY A 154 -1.85 -18.00 6.26
C GLY A 154 -2.96 -18.43 5.29
N ASP A 155 -4.20 -18.13 5.67
CA ASP A 155 -5.39 -18.43 4.88
C ASP A 155 -5.92 -17.23 4.08
N GLU A 156 -5.23 -16.10 4.13
CA GLU A 156 -5.64 -14.86 3.46
C GLU A 156 -5.37 -14.88 1.95
N GLY A 157 -4.33 -15.63 1.53
CA GLY A 157 -3.97 -15.74 0.13
C GLY A 157 -4.82 -16.73 -0.67
N PRO A 158 -4.77 -16.67 -2.00
CA PRO A 158 -5.34 -17.70 -2.87
C PRO A 158 -4.72 -19.08 -2.65
N SER A 159 -5.48 -20.15 -2.87
CA SER A 159 -5.01 -21.54 -2.70
C SER A 159 -4.00 -21.95 -3.75
N ASP A 160 -4.19 -21.52 -5.00
CA ASP A 160 -3.26 -21.73 -6.11
C ASP A 160 -3.37 -20.57 -7.12
N PRO A 161 -2.76 -19.40 -6.83
CA PRO A 161 -2.93 -18.20 -7.64
C PRO A 161 -2.50 -18.35 -9.09
N PHE A 162 -1.61 -19.31 -9.39
CA PHE A 162 -0.91 -19.38 -10.66
C PHE A 162 -1.05 -20.74 -11.36
N ASN A 163 -1.98 -21.59 -10.91
CA ASN A 163 -2.16 -22.96 -11.39
C ASN A 163 -0.86 -23.78 -11.34
N LEU A 164 -0.09 -23.62 -10.26
CA LEU A 164 1.15 -24.37 -10.05
C LEU A 164 0.87 -25.82 -9.62
N GLY A 165 -0.35 -26.09 -9.14
CA GLY A 165 -0.72 -27.33 -8.47
C GLY A 165 -0.46 -27.28 -6.97
N ALA A 166 -1.27 -28.01 -6.20
CA ALA A 166 -1.25 -27.98 -4.73
C ALA A 166 0.12 -28.35 -4.11
N SER A 167 0.92 -29.20 -4.77
CA SER A 167 2.27 -29.58 -4.32
C SER A 167 3.28 -28.43 -4.36
N HIS A 168 2.97 -27.36 -5.10
CA HIS A 168 3.80 -26.17 -5.26
C HIS A 168 3.36 -25.01 -4.37
N VAL A 169 2.31 -25.23 -3.56
CA VAL A 169 1.81 -24.28 -2.58
C VAL A 169 2.24 -24.74 -1.21
N ARG A 170 3.16 -24.00 -0.59
CA ARG A 170 3.51 -24.24 0.81
C ARG A 170 2.65 -23.34 1.69
N SER A 171 1.84 -23.96 2.56
CA SER A 171 1.46 -23.37 3.83
C SER A 171 2.75 -23.06 4.58
N SER A 172 3.19 -21.80 4.50
CA SER A 172 4.59 -21.49 4.75
C SER A 172 4.91 -21.29 6.23
N PHE A 173 6.21 -21.23 6.51
CA PHE A 173 6.78 -20.74 7.76
C PHE A 173 6.46 -19.26 8.04
N LEU A 174 5.98 -18.48 7.05
CA LEU A 174 5.37 -17.17 7.25
C LEU A 174 3.86 -17.34 7.31
N ARG A 175 3.35 -17.47 8.54
CA ARG A 175 1.92 -17.72 8.76
C ARG A 175 1.05 -16.50 8.53
N GLN A 176 1.63 -15.30 8.58
CA GLN A 176 0.89 -14.05 8.56
C GLN A 176 1.76 -12.96 7.88
N GLY A 177 1.10 -12.06 7.14
CA GLY A 177 1.73 -10.91 6.50
C GLY A 177 1.78 -9.65 7.38
N ASP A 178 1.39 -9.76 8.65
CA ASP A 178 1.44 -8.62 9.58
C ASP A 178 2.86 -8.30 10.02
N TYR A 179 3.10 -7.02 10.32
CA TYR A 179 4.44 -6.56 10.69
C TYR A 179 4.97 -7.22 11.95
N THR A 180 4.14 -7.45 12.98
CA THR A 180 4.60 -8.06 14.24
C THR A 180 5.13 -9.47 14.02
N TYR A 181 4.47 -10.25 13.17
CA TYR A 181 4.94 -11.57 12.78
C TYR A 181 6.25 -11.50 12.00
N LEU A 182 6.30 -10.66 10.96
CA LEU A 182 7.45 -10.54 10.07
C LEU A 182 8.69 -9.99 10.80
N GLU A 183 8.52 -9.00 11.67
CA GLU A 183 9.59 -8.44 12.50
C GLU A 183 10.18 -9.50 13.43
N ARG A 184 9.31 -10.27 14.11
CA ARG A 184 9.74 -11.38 14.96
C ARG A 184 10.52 -12.43 14.17
N GLN A 185 10.06 -12.83 12.99
CA GLN A 185 10.77 -13.80 12.15
C GLN A 185 12.10 -13.23 11.63
N GLY A 186 12.11 -11.98 11.19
CA GLY A 186 13.32 -11.31 10.71
C GLY A 186 14.38 -11.12 11.80
N ALA A 187 13.99 -11.07 13.07
CA ALA A 187 14.87 -10.87 14.21
C ALA A 187 15.56 -12.16 14.72
N VAL A 188 15.07 -13.36 14.38
CA VAL A 188 15.49 -14.65 15.00
C VAL A 188 17.01 -14.89 14.99
N ARG A 189 17.75 -14.31 14.05
CA ARG A 189 19.20 -14.49 13.90
C ARG A 189 19.99 -13.17 13.91
N PHE A 190 19.38 -12.06 14.31
CA PHE A 190 20.02 -10.74 14.31
C PHE A 190 20.21 -10.26 15.75
N PRO A 191 21.46 -10.26 16.29
CA PRO A 191 21.76 -9.58 17.54
C PRO A 191 21.46 -8.08 17.38
N GLY A 192 20.51 -7.56 18.16
CA GLY A 192 19.95 -6.22 17.98
C GLY A 192 18.54 -6.18 17.39
N GLY A 193 17.99 -7.34 16.99
CA GLY A 193 16.64 -7.47 16.47
C GLY A 193 16.49 -7.00 15.02
N PHE A 194 15.25 -6.95 14.57
CA PHE A 194 14.87 -6.42 13.26
C PHE A 194 13.64 -5.52 13.47
N ASP A 195 13.74 -4.28 13.01
CA ASP A 195 12.67 -3.28 13.06
C ASP A 195 12.43 -2.72 11.66
N ARG A 196 11.17 -2.67 11.23
CA ARG A 196 10.83 -2.18 9.88
C ARG A 196 11.17 -0.71 9.69
N GLY A 197 11.18 0.07 10.78
CA GLY A 197 11.55 1.47 10.84
C GLY A 197 13.00 1.76 10.46
N SER A 198 13.86 0.76 10.61
CA SER A 198 15.30 0.84 10.29
C SER A 198 15.65 0.40 8.87
N GLN A 199 14.70 -0.15 8.10
CA GLN A 199 14.97 -0.63 6.74
C GLN A 199 15.12 0.54 5.77
N GLY A 200 16.19 0.50 4.97
CA GLY A 200 16.33 1.36 3.80
C GLY A 200 15.36 0.96 2.69
N LEU A 201 14.53 1.91 2.26
CA LEU A 201 13.49 1.80 1.23
C LEU A 201 13.89 2.54 -0.06
N GLY A 202 15.16 2.52 -0.42
CA GLY A 202 15.71 3.06 -1.65
C GLY A 202 15.98 2.00 -2.72
N ALA A 203 16.70 2.38 -3.77
CA ALA A 203 17.01 1.50 -4.89
C ALA A 203 17.83 0.27 -4.46
N GLN A 204 18.85 0.49 -3.62
CA GLN A 204 19.72 -0.57 -3.12
C GLN A 204 18.97 -1.50 -2.15
N GLY A 205 18.16 -0.96 -1.25
CA GLY A 205 17.27 -1.75 -0.38
C GLY A 205 16.35 -2.69 -1.16
N MET A 206 15.63 -2.18 -2.17
CA MET A 206 14.73 -2.99 -3.00
C MET A 206 15.47 -4.06 -3.82
N TRP A 207 16.63 -3.71 -4.38
CA TRP A 207 17.46 -4.67 -5.11
C TRP A 207 17.88 -5.85 -4.23
N ARG A 208 18.42 -5.58 -3.02
CA ARG A 208 18.84 -6.63 -2.08
C ARG A 208 17.66 -7.49 -1.61
N ALA A 209 16.50 -6.89 -1.38
CA ALA A 209 15.29 -7.62 -1.04
C ALA A 209 14.84 -8.53 -2.19
N PHE A 210 14.89 -8.06 -3.43
CA PHE A 210 14.60 -8.87 -4.61
C PHE A 210 15.57 -10.05 -4.73
N GLU A 211 16.89 -9.81 -4.67
CA GLU A 211 17.90 -10.89 -4.71
C GLU A 211 17.65 -11.96 -3.64
N THR A 212 17.26 -11.51 -2.45
CA THR A 212 16.91 -12.41 -1.34
C THR A 212 15.70 -13.29 -1.69
N LEU A 213 14.63 -12.72 -2.24
CA LEU A 213 13.43 -13.52 -2.61
C LEU A 213 13.62 -14.35 -3.88
N ALA A 214 14.47 -13.91 -4.79
CA ALA A 214 14.83 -14.64 -6.01
C ALA A 214 15.75 -15.84 -5.70
N ASN A 215 16.44 -15.84 -4.55
CA ASN A 215 17.26 -16.95 -4.11
C ASN A 215 16.40 -18.10 -3.52
N PRO A 216 16.37 -19.29 -4.16
CA PRO A 216 15.57 -20.43 -3.67
C PRO A 216 16.04 -20.98 -2.31
N ASN A 217 17.24 -20.60 -1.86
CA ASN A 217 17.85 -21.03 -0.61
C ASN A 217 17.78 -19.97 0.50
N ALA A 218 17.08 -18.85 0.28
CA ALA A 218 16.93 -17.82 1.31
C ALA A 218 16.28 -18.38 2.58
N ASP A 219 16.86 -18.05 3.72
CA ASP A 219 16.32 -18.48 5.00
C ASP A 219 15.08 -17.67 5.40
N VAL A 220 14.36 -18.18 6.41
CA VAL A 220 13.12 -17.56 6.89
C VAL A 220 13.33 -16.11 7.35
N PRO A 221 14.34 -15.79 8.18
CA PRO A 221 14.58 -14.41 8.59
C PRO A 221 14.91 -13.48 7.42
N ALA A 222 15.74 -13.90 6.46
CA ALA A 222 16.05 -13.08 5.29
C ALA A 222 14.81 -12.83 4.42
N SER A 223 14.01 -13.88 4.17
CA SER A 223 12.75 -13.77 3.43
C SER A 223 11.76 -12.85 4.14
N ALA A 224 11.64 -12.94 5.47
CA ALA A 224 10.77 -12.06 6.26
C ALA A 224 11.18 -10.59 6.11
N ARG A 225 12.47 -10.26 6.23
CA ARG A 225 12.97 -8.89 6.05
C ARG A 225 12.73 -8.36 4.63
N ALA A 226 12.96 -9.19 3.62
CA ALA A 226 12.75 -8.81 2.23
C ALA A 226 11.27 -8.57 1.91
N ILE A 227 10.37 -9.42 2.42
CA ILE A 227 8.92 -9.22 2.29
C ILE A 227 8.47 -7.96 3.03
N THR A 228 8.93 -7.72 4.27
CA THR A 228 8.64 -6.47 4.99
C THR A 228 9.02 -5.25 4.16
N LEU A 229 10.20 -5.28 3.51
CA LEU A 229 10.64 -4.19 2.66
C LEU A 229 9.66 -3.96 1.50
N PHE A 230 9.25 -5.00 0.78
CA PHE A 230 8.30 -4.85 -0.34
C PHE A 230 6.89 -4.44 0.11
N ILE A 231 6.42 -4.87 1.28
CA ILE A 231 5.17 -4.37 1.85
C ILE A 231 5.27 -2.85 2.09
N GLN A 232 6.34 -2.39 2.77
CA GLN A 232 6.55 -0.96 3.02
C GLN A 232 6.70 -0.17 1.71
N ALA A 233 7.44 -0.72 0.75
CA ALA A 233 7.72 -0.07 -0.52
C ALA A 233 6.47 0.10 -1.39
N LEU A 234 5.73 -1.00 -1.57
CA LEU A 234 4.68 -1.10 -2.58
C LEU A 234 3.29 -0.94 -1.97
N ALA A 235 2.95 -1.71 -0.93
CA ALA A 235 1.63 -1.61 -0.31
C ALA A 235 1.47 -0.28 0.42
N GLU A 236 2.42 0.10 1.28
CA GLU A 236 2.33 1.37 1.99
C GLU A 236 2.63 2.57 1.09
N GLY A 237 3.52 2.40 0.09
CA GLY A 237 3.70 3.40 -0.97
C GLY A 237 2.42 3.67 -1.76
N ALA A 238 1.64 2.62 -2.06
CA ALA A 238 0.35 2.78 -2.71
C ALA A 238 -0.66 3.46 -1.80
N ARG A 239 -0.71 3.12 -0.50
CA ARG A 239 -1.62 3.71 0.48
C ARG A 239 -1.33 5.17 0.79
N PHE A 240 -0.06 5.55 0.87
CA PHE A 240 0.36 6.87 1.38
C PHE A 240 1.28 7.60 0.40
N ASP A 241 0.88 8.81 0.00
CA ASP A 241 1.77 9.74 -0.71
C ASP A 241 3.00 10.10 0.12
N PHE A 242 2.87 10.13 1.45
CA PHE A 242 4.00 10.28 2.35
C PHE A 242 5.07 9.20 2.08
N MET A 243 4.67 7.94 1.94
CA MET A 243 5.60 6.84 1.71
C MET A 243 6.18 6.90 0.29
N SER A 244 5.33 6.95 -0.74
CA SER A 244 5.79 6.89 -2.13
C SER A 244 6.67 8.07 -2.52
N THR A 245 6.35 9.28 -2.05
CA THR A 245 7.13 10.48 -2.37
C THR A 245 8.53 10.39 -1.76
N ASN A 246 8.64 10.00 -0.48
CA ASN A 246 9.93 9.89 0.19
C ASN A 246 10.78 8.74 -0.37
N ILE A 247 10.18 7.60 -0.70
CA ILE A 247 10.86 6.47 -1.35
C ILE A 247 11.36 6.87 -2.75
N GLY A 248 10.48 7.42 -3.59
CA GLY A 248 10.84 7.84 -4.94
C GLY A 248 11.92 8.92 -4.96
N GLN A 249 11.91 9.82 -3.96
CA GLN A 249 12.97 10.81 -3.79
C GLN A 249 14.30 10.16 -3.36
N ALA A 250 14.31 9.25 -2.39
CA ALA A 250 15.52 8.55 -1.98
C ALA A 250 16.17 7.79 -3.15
N MET A 251 15.37 7.13 -4.01
CA MET A 251 15.88 6.50 -5.23
C MET A 251 16.53 7.48 -6.20
N ARG A 252 15.96 8.67 -6.37
CA ARG A 252 16.52 9.72 -7.24
C ARG A 252 17.82 10.28 -6.68
N ASP A 253 17.90 10.42 -5.37
CA ASP A 253 19.08 10.97 -4.70
C ASP A 253 20.20 9.93 -4.54
N GLY A 254 19.90 8.64 -4.73
CA GLY A 254 20.83 7.55 -4.45
C GLY A 254 20.97 7.23 -2.96
N ASP A 255 20.00 7.69 -2.17
CA ASP A 255 19.93 7.53 -0.73
C ASP A 255 18.92 6.43 -0.34
N GLU A 256 18.78 6.23 0.97
CA GLU A 256 17.82 5.33 1.58
C GLU A 256 16.82 6.13 2.42
N PHE A 257 15.52 5.95 2.17
CA PHE A 257 14.47 6.40 3.09
C PHE A 257 14.17 5.29 4.09
N THR A 258 14.10 5.59 5.38
CA THR A 258 13.61 4.64 6.36
C THR A 258 12.26 5.08 6.90
N SER A 259 11.33 4.15 7.10
CA SER A 259 9.99 4.49 7.59
C SER A 259 9.99 5.01 9.02
N GLY A 260 11.05 4.77 9.79
CA GLY A 260 11.28 5.36 11.12
C GLY A 260 11.90 6.76 11.07
N SER A 261 12.31 7.26 9.90
CA SER A 261 12.85 8.61 9.79
C SER A 261 11.75 9.67 9.95
N HIS A 262 12.07 10.73 10.71
CA HIS A 262 11.17 11.86 10.90
C HIS A 262 11.12 12.74 9.65
N ARG A 263 9.92 13.08 9.21
CA ARG A 263 9.66 14.06 8.15
C ARG A 263 8.63 15.08 8.62
N PRO A 264 8.81 16.36 8.23
CA PRO A 264 7.87 17.40 8.59
C PRO A 264 6.57 17.29 7.78
N VAL A 265 5.43 17.39 8.46
CA VAL A 265 4.10 17.48 7.85
C VAL A 265 3.28 18.63 8.46
N SER A 266 2.38 19.21 7.67
CA SER A 266 1.44 20.23 8.15
C SER A 266 0.13 19.56 8.57
N GLY A 267 -0.30 19.76 9.82
CA GLY A 267 -1.56 19.21 10.33
C GLY A 267 -2.81 19.94 9.84
N ASN A 268 -2.67 21.17 9.35
CA ASN A 268 -3.80 21.99 8.89
C ASN A 268 -3.76 22.30 7.37
N GLY A 269 -2.68 21.93 6.68
CA GLY A 269 -2.50 22.15 5.23
C GLY A 269 -2.18 23.60 4.85
N GLY A 270 -1.99 24.48 5.85
CA GLY A 270 -1.66 25.89 5.62
C GLY A 270 -0.19 26.08 5.28
N VAL A 271 0.09 26.92 4.28
CA VAL A 271 1.44 27.41 3.99
C VAL A 271 1.91 28.25 5.18
N GLY A 272 3.06 27.90 5.77
CA GLY A 272 3.62 28.59 6.94
C GLY A 272 3.03 28.19 8.30
N GLY A 273 2.17 27.17 8.34
CA GLY A 273 1.73 26.56 9.60
C GLY A 273 2.86 25.78 10.32
N PRO A 274 2.66 25.42 11.61
CA PRO A 274 3.63 24.61 12.34
C PRO A 274 3.79 23.25 11.65
N LEU A 275 5.04 22.85 11.46
CA LEU A 275 5.38 21.53 10.94
C LEU A 275 5.61 20.58 12.12
N HIS A 276 5.03 19.40 12.01
CA HIS A 276 5.14 18.34 13.00
C HIS A 276 5.99 17.21 12.43
N GLN A 277 6.83 16.61 13.28
CA GLN A 277 7.67 15.49 12.87
C GLN A 277 6.88 14.20 13.02
N VAL A 278 6.68 13.50 11.90
CA VAL A 278 6.03 12.19 11.83
C VAL A 278 6.89 11.21 11.09
N THR A 279 6.61 9.93 11.27
CA THR A 279 7.31 8.83 10.61
C THR A 279 6.36 8.10 9.65
N GLY A 280 6.91 7.30 8.74
CA GLY A 280 6.12 6.37 7.93
C GLY A 280 5.40 5.33 8.79
N ILE A 281 6.03 4.90 9.89
CA ILE A 281 5.43 3.97 10.86
C ILE A 281 4.16 4.55 11.47
N ASP A 282 4.14 5.85 11.80
CA ASP A 282 2.96 6.53 12.34
C ASP A 282 1.77 6.39 11.38
N PHE A 283 1.99 6.57 10.06
CA PHE A 283 0.95 6.40 9.06
C PHE A 283 0.52 4.94 8.90
N GLN A 284 1.48 4.02 8.76
CA GLN A 284 1.22 2.58 8.60
C GLN A 284 0.31 2.04 9.71
N ASN A 285 0.59 2.40 10.96
CA ASN A 285 -0.18 1.96 12.12
C ASN A 285 -1.58 2.57 12.23
N ASN A 286 -1.82 3.71 11.55
CA ASN A 286 -3.06 4.46 11.66
C ASN A 286 -3.93 4.43 10.39
N TRP A 287 -3.60 3.63 9.38
CA TRP A 287 -4.32 3.60 8.10
C TRP A 287 -5.85 3.42 8.24
N SER A 288 -6.29 2.46 9.05
CA SER A 288 -7.72 2.21 9.32
C SER A 288 -8.39 3.41 10.02
N GLN A 289 -7.72 4.01 11.01
CA GLN A 289 -8.25 5.18 11.71
C GLN A 289 -8.34 6.41 10.80
N ILE A 290 -7.33 6.63 9.96
CA ILE A 290 -7.32 7.71 8.96
C ILE A 290 -8.47 7.51 7.97
N SER A 291 -8.65 6.28 7.48
CA SER A 291 -9.72 5.93 6.54
C SER A 291 -11.10 6.22 7.15
N ARG A 292 -11.34 5.81 8.40
CA ARG A 292 -12.57 6.17 9.14
C ARG A 292 -12.76 7.68 9.28
N ALA A 293 -11.71 8.41 9.63
CA ALA A 293 -11.80 9.86 9.80
C ALA A 293 -12.20 10.56 8.49
N ILE A 294 -11.70 10.08 7.35
CA ILE A 294 -12.05 10.59 6.01
C ILE A 294 -13.50 10.24 5.65
N ILE A 295 -13.93 9.00 5.89
CA ILE A 295 -15.32 8.58 5.66
C ILE A 295 -16.28 9.41 6.53
N ASN A 296 -15.96 9.60 7.82
CA ASN A 296 -16.76 10.39 8.75
C ASN A 296 -16.74 11.89 8.40
N TRP A 297 -15.65 12.40 7.83
CA TRP A 297 -15.60 13.77 7.33
C TRP A 297 -16.62 13.99 6.21
N GLY A 298 -16.81 13.02 5.31
CA GLY A 298 -17.86 13.07 4.29
C GLY A 298 -19.27 13.25 4.87
N ASN A 299 -19.51 12.75 6.08
CA ASN A 299 -20.81 12.84 6.77
C ASN A 299 -20.95 14.10 7.65
N THR A 300 -19.86 14.54 8.30
CA THR A 300 -19.89 15.56 9.36
C THR A 300 -19.27 16.90 8.96
N GLY A 301 -18.49 16.92 7.88
CA GLY A 301 -17.69 18.07 7.45
C GLY A 301 -16.47 18.39 8.33
N ALA A 302 -16.28 17.69 9.45
CA ALA A 302 -15.22 17.93 10.41
C ALA A 302 -14.19 16.80 10.41
N ILE A 303 -12.92 17.14 10.66
CA ILE A 303 -11.86 16.15 10.79
C ILE A 303 -10.95 16.49 11.96
N ARG A 304 -10.66 15.47 12.78
CA ARG A 304 -9.72 15.58 13.89
C ARG A 304 -9.16 14.19 14.18
N ILE A 305 -7.94 13.94 13.72
CA ILE A 305 -7.23 12.68 13.95
C ILE A 305 -5.79 12.94 14.38
N VAL A 306 -5.29 12.13 15.29
CA VAL A 306 -3.90 12.16 15.73
C VAL A 306 -3.14 11.06 15.01
N VAL A 307 -1.99 11.39 14.43
CA VAL A 307 -1.07 10.45 13.79
C VAL A 307 0.33 10.78 14.27
N GLY A 308 0.95 9.90 15.05
CA GLY A 308 2.21 10.23 15.73
C GLY A 308 2.06 11.50 16.60
N SER A 309 2.85 12.53 16.31
CA SER A 309 2.84 13.81 17.03
C SER A 309 1.92 14.89 16.43
N VAL A 310 1.30 14.64 15.27
CA VAL A 310 0.48 15.64 14.56
C VAL A 310 -1.02 15.41 14.80
N VAL A 311 -1.75 16.51 14.95
CA VAL A 311 -3.22 16.51 14.87
C VAL A 311 -3.61 17.06 13.51
N PHE A 312 -4.21 16.21 12.68
CA PHE A 312 -4.80 16.63 11.43
C PHE A 312 -6.19 17.21 11.67
N THR A 313 -6.36 18.48 11.28
CA THR A 313 -7.61 19.24 11.50
C THR A 313 -8.32 19.63 10.22
N THR A 314 -7.72 19.36 9.06
CA THR A 314 -8.34 19.60 7.74
C THR A 314 -8.18 18.40 6.82
N ILE A 315 -9.17 18.19 5.94
CA ILE A 315 -9.11 17.10 4.96
C ILE A 315 -7.98 17.34 3.96
N ALA A 316 -7.71 18.60 3.62
CA ALA A 316 -6.63 18.99 2.72
C ALA A 316 -5.27 18.57 3.27
N ALA A 317 -5.05 18.69 4.58
CA ALA A 317 -3.82 18.23 5.20
C ALA A 317 -3.65 16.72 5.05
N LEU A 318 -4.67 15.91 5.36
CA LEU A 318 -4.60 14.46 5.19
C LEU A 318 -4.45 14.04 3.72
N ALA A 319 -5.17 14.70 2.81
CA ALA A 319 -5.15 14.39 1.38
C ALA A 319 -3.79 14.61 0.70
N THR A 320 -2.84 15.27 1.37
CA THR A 320 -1.44 15.35 0.89
C THR A 320 -0.57 14.19 1.37
N GLN A 321 -1.09 13.34 2.27
CA GLN A 321 -0.35 12.28 2.93
C GLN A 321 -0.88 10.89 2.56
N ILE A 322 -2.18 10.75 2.29
CA ILE A 322 -2.85 9.49 1.95
C ILE A 322 -3.37 9.51 0.52
N ALA A 323 -3.20 8.38 -0.17
CA ALA A 323 -3.64 8.18 -1.54
C ALA A 323 -4.75 7.14 -1.67
N VAL A 324 -4.85 6.19 -0.74
CA VAL A 324 -5.85 5.12 -0.76
C VAL A 324 -6.41 4.91 0.64
N ILE A 325 -7.74 4.89 0.78
CA ILE A 325 -8.44 4.66 2.05
C ILE A 325 -9.13 3.30 2.07
N ASP A 326 -9.15 2.64 3.24
CA ASP A 326 -9.97 1.45 3.49
C ASP A 326 -11.45 1.83 3.56
N MET A 327 -12.30 1.19 2.75
CA MET A 327 -13.75 1.38 2.77
C MET A 327 -14.44 0.62 3.90
N ASN A 328 -13.81 -0.45 4.39
CA ASN A 328 -14.33 -1.26 5.48
C ASN A 328 -13.31 -1.32 6.64
N PRO A 329 -12.93 -0.14 7.19
CA PRO A 329 -11.88 -0.06 8.18
C PRO A 329 -12.31 -0.75 9.47
N LYS A 330 -11.65 -1.87 9.80
CA LYS A 330 -11.91 -2.64 11.03
C LYS A 330 -11.75 -1.77 12.27
N GLY A 331 -12.78 -1.73 13.13
CA GLY A 331 -12.83 -1.02 14.41
C GLY A 331 -13.90 -1.61 15.31
#